data_AF-A0A1I3AEG0-F1
#
_entry.id   AF-A0A1I3AEG0-F1
#
_cell.length_a   1.000
_cell.length_b   1.000
_cell.length_c   1.000
_cell.angle_alpha   90.00
_cell.angle_beta   90.00
_cell.angle_gamma   90.00
#
_symmetry.space_group_name_H-M   'P 1'
#
loop_
_entity.id
_entity.type
_entity.pdbx_description
1 polymer ?
#
loop_
_entity_poly.entity_id
_entity_poly.type
_entity_poly.pdbx_seq_one_letter_code
_entity_poly.pdbx_strand_id
1 'polypeptide(L)' 'MKYKVLISPVEPSIDTHPNFSGVLADFEVEANSEAEAVDIAFDRFCQENPFRSHRRDDFIINVS' A
#
# COMPACT_ATOMS: atom_id res chain seq x y z
N MET A 1 -12.99 12.30 5.67
CA MET A 1 -13.22 11.00 6.34
C MET A 1 -11.87 10.34 6.53
N LYS A 2 -11.69 9.54 7.59
CA LYS A 2 -10.46 8.77 7.76
C LYS A 2 -10.63 7.39 7.14
N TYR A 3 -9.66 7.02 6.31
CA TYR A 3 -9.61 5.74 5.61
C TYR A 3 -8.35 5.00 6.04
N LYS A 4 -8.48 3.70 6.24
CA LYS A 4 -7.34 2.81 6.45
C LYS A 4 -6.96 2.18 5.11
N VAL A 5 -5.74 2.45 4.66
CA VAL A 5 -5.20 1.95 3.39
C VAL A 5 -4.08 0.94 3.66
N LEU A 6 -4.23 -0.27 3.14
CA LEU A 6 -3.25 -1.35 3.25
C LEU A 6 -2.65 -1.62 1.88
N ILE A 7 -1.32 -1.59 1.77
CA ILE A 7 -0.59 -1.85 0.53
C ILE A 7 0.18 -3.15 0.69
N SER A 8 -0.02 -4.09 -0.24
CA SER A 8 0.63 -5.40 -0.31
C SER A 8 1.16 -5.64 -1.72
N PRO A 9 2.19 -6.47 -1.97
CA PRO A 9 2.60 -6.79 -3.34
C PRO A 9 1.56 -7.72 -3.99
N VAL A 10 1.37 -7.62 -5.32
CA VAL A 10 0.50 -8.52 -6.08
C VAL A 10 1.03 -9.96 -6.08
N GLU A 11 2.35 -10.12 -6.20
CA GLU A 11 2.99 -11.43 -6.03
C GLU A 11 3.51 -11.57 -4.60
N PRO A 12 3.18 -12.66 -3.88
CA PRO A 12 3.88 -12.96 -2.65
C PRO A 12 5.34 -13.18 -3.02
N SER A 13 6.25 -12.33 -2.53
CA SER A 13 7.69 -12.61 -2.64
C SER A 13 7.92 -14.00 -2.05
N ILE A 14 8.21 -14.98 -2.92
CA ILE A 14 8.62 -16.34 -2.54
C ILE A 14 10.04 -16.28 -1.98
N ASP A 15 10.27 -15.41 -1.01
CA ASP A 15 11.50 -15.36 -0.24
C ASP A 15 11.16 -15.81 1.17
N THR A 16 11.75 -16.94 1.52
CA THR A 16 11.44 -17.92 2.56
C THR A 16 11.61 -17.38 3.99
N HIS A 17 11.05 -16.22 4.32
CA HIS A 17 11.08 -15.66 5.67
C HIS A 17 9.68 -15.57 6.29
N PRO A 18 9.52 -15.98 7.57
CA PRO A 18 8.22 -16.04 8.22
C PRO A 18 7.79 -14.64 8.67
N ASN A 19 7.25 -13.83 7.76
CA ASN A 19 6.44 -12.67 8.13
C ASN A 19 5.11 -12.73 7.40
N PHE A 20 4.14 -13.29 8.12
CA PHE A 20 2.84 -13.78 7.64
C PHE A 20 1.81 -12.68 7.32
N SER A 21 2.27 -11.49 7.01
CA SER A 21 1.44 -10.38 6.58
C SER A 21 2.12 -9.79 5.37
N GLY A 22 1.72 -10.20 4.16
CA GLY A 22 2.18 -9.61 2.91
C GLY A 22 1.86 -8.11 2.76
N VAL A 23 1.50 -7.40 3.84
CA VAL A 23 1.31 -5.96 3.88
C VAL A 23 2.67 -5.28 3.99
N LEU A 24 3.00 -4.46 2.99
CA LEU A 24 4.21 -3.63 2.93
C LEU A 24 4.04 -2.31 3.69
N ALA A 25 2.83 -1.78 3.73
CA ALA A 25 2.53 -0.55 4.45
C ALA A 25 1.06 -0.47 4.89
N ASP A 26 0.84 0.16 6.04
CA ASP A 26 -0.48 0.53 6.53
C ASP A 26 -0.54 2.04 6.79
N PHE A 27 -1.50 2.71 6.17
CA PHE A 27 -1.69 4.16 6.30
C PHE A 27 -3.08 4.48 6.80
N GLU A 28 -3.17 5.43 7.73
CA GLU A 28 -4.41 6.14 8.03
C GLU A 28 -4.37 7.48 7.32
N VAL A 29 -5.28 7.68 6.37
CA VAL A 29 -5.33 8.87 5.51
C VAL A 29 -6.67 9.57 5.68
N GLU A 30 -6.64 10.89 5.83
CA GLU A 30 -7.83 11.71 5.77
C GLU A 30 -8.07 12.17 4.32
N ALA A 31 -9.19 11.74 3.74
CA ALA A 31 -9.55 12.04 2.36
C ALA A 31 -11.06 12.27 2.20
N ASN A 32 -11.45 12.79 1.04
CA ASN A 32 -12.88 12.99 0.72
C ASN A 32 -13.52 11.76 0.08
N SER A 33 -12.74 10.82 -0.45
CA SER A 33 -13.20 9.58 -1.07
C SER A 33 -12.19 8.44 -0.91
N GLU A 34 -12.62 7.20 -1.08
CA GLU A 34 -11.73 6.03 -1.08
C GLU A 34 -10.65 6.13 -2.17
N ALA A 35 -11.02 6.60 -3.38
CA ALA A 35 -10.07 6.77 -4.48
C ALA A 35 -8.95 7.77 -4.13
N GLU A 36 -9.32 8.92 -3.56
CA GLU A 36 -8.37 9.93 -3.08
C GLU A 36 -7.50 9.40 -1.94
N ALA A 37 -8.06 8.61 -1.03
CA ALA A 37 -7.30 7.96 0.04
C ALA A 37 -6.22 7.03 -0.52
N VAL A 38 -6.53 6.26 -1.57
CA VAL A 38 -5.53 5.39 -2.20
C VAL A 38 -4.42 6.21 -2.84
N ASP A 39 -4.75 7.25 -3.61
CA ASP A 39 -3.73 8.07 -4.28
C ASP A 39 -2.75 8.67 -3.28
N ILE A 40 -3.26 9.25 -2.18
CA ILE A 40 -2.43 9.83 -1.12
C ILE A 40 -1.57 8.76 -0.44
N ALA A 41 -2.16 7.61 -0.09
CA ALA A 41 -1.43 6.52 0.56
C ALA A 41 -0.34 5.93 -0.36
N PHE A 42 -0.62 5.81 -1.65
CA PHE A 42 0.30 5.24 -2.62
C PHE A 42 1.46 6.19 -2.94
N ASP A 43 1.20 7.49 -3.08
CA ASP A 43 2.26 8.49 -3.24
C ASP A 43 3.20 8.49 -2.02
N ARG A 44 2.62 8.44 -0.83
CA ARG A 44 3.40 8.35 0.40
C ARG A 44 4.22 7.06 0.48
N PHE A 45 3.62 5.93 0.11
CA PHE A 45 4.33 4.66 0.01
C PHE A 45 5.54 4.72 -0.90
N CYS A 46 5.39 5.33 -2.09
CA CYS A 46 6.47 5.52 -3.06
C CYS A 46 7.59 6.40 -2.50
N GLN A 47 7.25 7.48 -1.79
CA GLN A 47 8.22 8.35 -1.13
C GLN A 47 9.01 7.64 -0.02
N GLU A 48 8.34 6.81 0.78
CA GLU A 48 8.97 6.04 1.86
C GLU A 48 9.75 4.83 1.34
N ASN A 49 9.42 4.32 0.14
CA ASN A 49 10.03 3.15 -0.47
C ASN A 49 10.58 3.43 -1.89
N PRO A 50 11.60 4.30 -2.04
CA PRO A 50 12.13 4.70 -3.35
C PRO A 50 12.78 3.54 -4.14
N PHE A 51 13.08 2.43 -3.48
CA PHE A 51 13.65 1.22 -4.10
C PHE A 51 12.60 0.24 -4.62
N ARG A 52 11.31 0.49 -4.35
CA ARG A 52 10.20 -0.36 -4.82
C ARG A 52 9.64 0.17 -6.14
N SER A 53 8.83 -0.66 -6.80
CA SER A 53 8.11 -0.21 -7.99
C SER A 53 7.20 0.97 -7.63
N HIS A 54 7.15 1.95 -8.52
CA HIS A 54 6.18 3.05 -8.46
C HIS A 54 4.92 2.74 -9.30
N ARG A 55 4.82 1.54 -9.88
CA ARG A 55 3.64 1.13 -10.63
C ARG A 55 2.61 0.56 -9.67
N ARG A 56 1.44 1.19 -9.65
CA ARG A 56 0.33 0.79 -8.78
C ARG A 56 -0.14 -0.65 -9.02
N ASP A 57 -0.06 -1.13 -10.26
CA ASP A 57 -0.45 -2.49 -10.65
C ASP A 57 0.42 -3.60 -10.03
N ASP A 58 1.61 -3.26 -9.50
CA ASP A 58 2.45 -4.23 -8.79
C ASP A 58 1.99 -4.44 -7.33
N PHE A 59 0.96 -3.69 -6.89
CA PHE A 59 0.46 -3.71 -5.52
C PHE A 59 -1.05 -3.92 -5.44
N ILE A 60 -1.45 -4.66 -4.41
CA ILE A 60 -2.84 -4.74 -3.95
C ILE A 60 -3.03 -3.64 -2.92
N ILE A 61 -3.99 -2.74 -3.16
CA ILE A 61 -4.30 -1.65 -2.25
C ILE A 61 -5.74 -1.77 -1.77
N ASN A 62 -5.91 -2.08 -0.50
CA ASN A 62 -7.22 -2.22 0.13
C ASN A 62 -7.54 -0.97 0.96
N VAL A 63 -8.77 -0.47 0.84
CA VAL A 63 -9.30 0.63 1.65
C VAL A 63 -10.42 0.12 2.55
N SER A 64 -10.47 0.62 3.78
CA SER A 64 -11.48 0.31 4.80
C SER A 64 -11.80 1.52 5.67
#